data_AF-A0A0G1MIE9-F1
#
_entry.id   AF-A0A0G1MIE9-F1
#
_cell.length_a   1.000
_cell.length_b   1.000
_cell.length_c   1.000
_cell.angle_alpha   90.00
_cell.angle_beta   90.00
_cell.angle_gamma   90.00
#
_symmetry.space_group_name_H-M   'P 1'
#
loop_
_entity.id
_entity.type
_entity.pdbx_description
1 polymer ?
#
loop_
_entity_poly.entity_id
_entity_poly.type
_entity_poly.pdbx_seq_one_letter_code
_entity_poly.pdbx_strand_id
1 'polypeptide(L)'
;MYSFVVEDVLKGLFIYVPPGYVACVYDLGRGVLKKVLSPGLHLKIPFWQKAKLFNTQTLEYSISKNFNPENEKALGDSPVSAQTLDAKKIALEGTMLLRLDVHQIPAIWQTIGEDFVIKIVRPTIRSRVRMVVSRYNYQDLISGHRDRIEVEIKNELERIFYPRGIYVENVLLSEIDSVVGKVAVKEE
;
A
#
# COMPACT_ATOMS: atom_id res chain seq x y z
N MET A 1 -41.76 -8.47 -6.44
CA MET A 1 -41.33 -7.27 -5.67
C MET A 1 -40.88 -7.61 -4.25
N TYR A 2 -41.54 -8.52 -3.53
CA TYR A 2 -41.13 -8.92 -2.16
C TYR A 2 -39.78 -9.65 -2.07
N SER A 3 -39.38 -10.42 -3.09
CA SER A 3 -38.11 -11.18 -3.06
C SER A 3 -36.85 -10.30 -3.06
N PHE A 4 -36.89 -9.16 -3.76
CA PHE A 4 -35.73 -8.25 -3.87
C PHE A 4 -35.49 -7.48 -2.58
N VAL A 5 -36.57 -7.05 -1.91
CA VAL A 5 -36.50 -6.35 -0.62
C VAL A 5 -36.00 -7.28 0.48
N VAL A 6 -36.39 -8.56 0.48
CA VAL A 6 -35.95 -9.53 1.49
C VAL A 6 -34.48 -9.91 1.30
N GLU A 7 -33.98 -10.05 0.07
CA GLU A 7 -32.55 -10.29 -0.17
C GLU A 7 -31.68 -9.10 0.23
N ASP A 8 -32.10 -7.86 -0.05
CA ASP A 8 -31.35 -6.65 0.34
C ASP A 8 -31.42 -6.39 1.84
N VAL A 9 -32.53 -6.75 2.50
CA VAL A 9 -32.69 -6.62 3.96
C VAL A 9 -31.92 -7.70 4.71
N LEU A 10 -31.90 -8.96 4.23
CA LEU A 10 -31.10 -10.03 4.85
C LEU A 10 -29.59 -9.85 4.58
N LYS A 11 -29.18 -9.44 3.36
CA LYS A 11 -27.79 -9.05 3.08
C LYS A 11 -27.41 -7.72 3.72
N GLY A 12 -28.39 -6.89 4.05
CA GLY A 12 -28.23 -5.58 4.69
C GLY A 12 -28.18 -5.63 6.21
N LEU A 13 -28.54 -6.74 6.85
CA LEU A 13 -28.58 -6.85 8.32
C LEU A 13 -27.26 -7.43 8.89
N PHE A 14 -26.61 -8.32 8.14
CA PHE A 14 -25.41 -9.00 8.61
C PHE A 14 -24.14 -8.43 7.96
N ILE A 15 -23.06 -8.35 8.74
CA ILE A 15 -21.70 -8.12 8.28
C ILE A 15 -20.92 -9.40 8.55
N TYR A 16 -20.52 -10.09 7.49
CA TYR A 16 -19.57 -11.18 7.59
C TYR A 16 -18.15 -10.64 7.42
N VAL A 17 -17.32 -10.81 8.45
CA VAL A 17 -15.91 -10.40 8.45
C VAL A 17 -15.05 -11.66 8.34
N PRO A 18 -14.35 -11.89 7.22
CA PRO A 18 -13.49 -13.06 7.07
C PRO A 18 -12.22 -12.94 7.93
N PRO A 19 -11.53 -14.07 8.22
CA PRO A 19 -10.21 -14.06 8.85
C PRO A 19 -9.22 -13.18 8.07
N GLY A 20 -8.37 -12.43 8.79
CA GLY A 20 -7.41 -11.50 8.17
C GLY A 20 -8.00 -10.14 7.79
N TYR A 21 -9.30 -9.93 7.97
CA TYR A 21 -9.97 -8.66 7.70
C TYR A 21 -10.60 -8.08 8.96
N VAL A 22 -10.85 -6.77 8.92
CA VAL A 22 -11.72 -6.09 9.87
C VAL A 22 -12.72 -5.22 9.13
N ALA A 23 -13.89 -4.99 9.72
CA ALA A 23 -14.86 -4.05 9.17
C ALA A 23 -14.85 -2.72 9.93
N CYS A 24 -14.68 -1.62 9.21
CA CYS A 24 -15.02 -0.29 9.71
C CYS A 24 -16.48 0.02 9.41
N VAL A 25 -17.16 0.68 10.33
CA VAL A 25 -18.58 1.02 10.20
C VAL A 25 -18.73 2.53 10.15
N TYR A 26 -19.38 3.02 9.11
CA TYR A 26 -19.85 4.38 8.99
C TYR A 26 -21.33 4.43 9.39
N ASP A 27 -21.63 5.25 10.38
CA ASP A 27 -22.96 5.50 10.91
C ASP A 27 -23.41 6.91 10.46
N LEU A 28 -24.61 7.03 9.88
CA LEU A 28 -25.10 8.32 9.36
C LEU A 28 -25.17 9.43 10.41
N GLY A 29 -25.36 9.10 11.70
CA GLY A 29 -25.46 10.09 12.77
C GLY A 29 -24.14 10.40 13.47
N ARG A 30 -23.19 9.44 13.50
CA ARG A 30 -21.94 9.55 14.27
C ARG A 30 -20.67 9.60 13.40
N GLY A 31 -20.81 9.41 12.09
CA GLY A 31 -19.68 9.27 11.18
C GLY A 31 -19.01 7.91 11.29
N VAL A 32 -17.68 7.86 11.05
CA VAL A 32 -16.91 6.63 11.15
C VAL A 32 -16.74 6.23 12.63
N LEU A 33 -17.19 5.03 12.98
CA LEU A 33 -17.06 4.50 14.33
C LEU A 33 -15.60 4.13 14.62
N LYS A 34 -15.13 4.50 15.82
CA LYS A 34 -13.75 4.20 16.27
C LYS A 34 -13.49 2.71 16.49
N LYS A 35 -14.54 1.92 16.78
CA LYS A 35 -14.42 0.49 17.01
C LYS A 35 -14.61 -0.24 15.68
N VAL A 36 -13.60 -1.04 15.31
CA VAL A 36 -13.69 -1.97 14.19
C VAL A 36 -14.31 -3.29 14.63
N LEU A 37 -14.92 -4.00 13.68
CA LEU A 37 -15.45 -5.33 13.86
C LEU A 37 -14.39 -6.36 13.45
N SER A 38 -14.01 -7.23 14.39
CA SER A 38 -13.08 -8.34 14.17
C SER A 38 -13.71 -9.47 13.34
N PRO A 39 -12.94 -10.48 12.88
CA PRO A 39 -13.47 -11.63 12.16
C PRO A 39 -14.66 -12.29 12.86
N GLY A 40 -15.71 -12.61 12.10
CA GLY A 40 -16.96 -13.16 12.60
C GLY A 40 -18.20 -12.56 11.95
N LEU A 41 -19.37 -12.97 12.43
CA LEU A 41 -20.67 -12.45 11.98
C LEU A 41 -21.15 -11.35 12.94
N HIS A 42 -21.46 -10.18 12.38
CA HIS A 42 -21.94 -9.02 13.13
C HIS A 42 -23.27 -8.52 12.56
N LEU A 43 -23.98 -7.72 13.35
CA LEU A 43 -25.24 -7.09 12.98
C LEU A 43 -25.01 -5.60 12.70
N LYS A 44 -25.64 -5.09 11.64
CA LYS A 44 -25.69 -3.66 11.32
C LYS A 44 -27.13 -3.21 11.11
N ILE A 45 -27.38 -1.93 11.33
CA ILE A 45 -28.68 -1.33 11.04
C ILE A 45 -28.78 -1.11 9.52
N PRO A 46 -29.71 -1.79 8.81
CA PRO A 46 -29.88 -1.61 7.37
C PRO A 46 -30.15 -0.14 7.04
N PHE A 47 -29.66 0.33 5.90
CA PHE A 47 -29.77 1.72 5.39
C PHE A 47 -29.09 2.82 6.25
N TRP A 48 -28.89 2.62 7.56
CA TRP A 48 -28.25 3.57 8.46
C TRP A 48 -26.74 3.37 8.59
N GLN A 49 -26.28 2.11 8.55
CA GLN A 49 -24.88 1.76 8.74
C GLN A 49 -24.28 1.15 7.47
N LYS A 50 -23.13 1.67 7.06
CA LYS A 50 -22.32 1.14 5.96
C LYS A 50 -21.05 0.52 6.54
N ALA A 51 -20.81 -0.74 6.23
CA ALA A 51 -19.61 -1.44 6.65
C ALA A 51 -18.64 -1.59 5.47
N LYS A 52 -17.35 -1.38 5.74
CA LYS A 52 -16.28 -1.55 4.76
C LYS A 52 -15.22 -2.47 5.32
N LEU A 53 -14.83 -3.48 4.53
CA LEU A 53 -13.79 -4.42 4.89
C LEU A 53 -12.40 -3.84 4.54
N PHE A 54 -11.47 -4.01 5.47
CA PHE A 54 -10.06 -3.68 5.31
C PHE A 54 -9.23 -4.93 5.58
N ASN A 55 -8.28 -5.21 4.68
CA ASN A 55 -7.33 -6.30 4.87
C ASN A 55 -6.28 -5.87 5.91
N THR A 56 -6.05 -6.71 6.91
CA THR A 56 -5.10 -6.50 8.02
C THR A 56 -3.93 -7.47 7.97
N GLN A 57 -3.90 -8.34 6.97
CA GLN A 57 -2.77 -9.21 6.68
C GLN A 57 -1.62 -8.38 6.10
N THR A 58 -0.45 -9.00 6.06
CA THR A 58 0.69 -8.48 5.30
C THR A 58 0.31 -8.39 3.82
N LEU A 59 0.50 -7.20 3.26
CA LEU A 59 0.25 -6.87 1.88
C LEU A 59 1.58 -6.68 1.18
N GLU A 60 1.70 -7.31 0.01
CA GLU A 60 2.82 -7.12 -0.88
C GLU A 60 2.61 -5.88 -1.75
N TYR A 61 3.55 -4.95 -1.71
CA TYR A 61 3.63 -3.82 -2.62
C TYR A 61 4.82 -4.03 -3.56
N SER A 62 4.54 -4.52 -4.75
CA SER A 62 5.56 -4.87 -5.75
C SER A 62 5.90 -3.67 -6.64
N ILE A 63 7.19 -3.35 -6.73
CA ILE A 63 7.76 -2.35 -7.64
C ILE A 63 8.46 -3.12 -8.75
N SER A 64 7.80 -3.26 -9.90
CA SER A 64 8.33 -4.06 -11.01
C SER A 64 7.93 -3.50 -12.37
N LYS A 65 8.71 -3.85 -13.41
CA LYS A 65 8.40 -3.47 -14.81
C LYS A 65 7.06 -4.01 -15.31
N ASN A 66 6.59 -5.11 -14.73
CA ASN A 66 5.35 -5.77 -15.12
C ASN A 66 4.10 -5.13 -14.50
N PHE A 67 4.28 -4.09 -13.66
CA PHE A 67 3.17 -3.37 -13.07
C PHE A 67 2.38 -2.61 -14.15
N ASN A 68 1.09 -2.93 -14.31
CA ASN A 68 0.19 -2.20 -15.19
C ASN A 68 -0.31 -0.91 -14.50
N PRO A 69 0.12 0.29 -14.94
CA PRO A 69 -0.28 1.56 -14.31
C PRO A 69 -1.76 1.90 -14.50
N GLU A 70 -2.44 1.30 -15.47
CA GLU A 70 -3.87 1.53 -15.71
C GLU A 70 -4.74 0.99 -14.57
N ASN A 71 -4.24 0.00 -13.83
CA ASN A 71 -4.92 -0.48 -12.63
C ASN A 71 -4.47 0.34 -11.42
N GLU A 72 -5.07 1.52 -11.26
CA GLU A 72 -4.71 2.44 -10.18
C GLU A 72 -4.82 1.80 -8.79
N LYS A 73 -5.81 0.92 -8.60
CA LYS A 73 -6.09 0.24 -7.33
C LYS A 73 -5.17 -0.95 -7.03
N ALA A 74 -4.29 -1.32 -7.96
CA ALA A 74 -3.31 -2.37 -7.72
C ALA A 74 -2.28 -1.93 -6.67
N LEU A 75 -1.94 -2.87 -5.78
CA LEU A 75 -0.87 -2.72 -4.80
C LEU A 75 0.48 -2.90 -5.50
N GLY A 76 1.03 -1.80 -6.00
CA GLY A 76 2.36 -1.78 -6.62
C GLY A 76 2.72 -0.43 -7.24
N ASP A 77 3.89 -0.41 -7.89
CA ASP A 77 4.37 0.68 -8.73
C ASP A 77 5.21 0.18 -9.91
N SER A 78 5.39 1.05 -10.90
CA SER A 78 6.47 0.90 -11.88
C SER A 78 7.84 1.16 -11.23
N PRO A 79 8.94 0.70 -11.84
CA PRO A 79 10.28 0.87 -11.29
C PRO A 79 10.60 2.31 -10.92
N VAL A 80 11.22 2.51 -9.76
CA VAL A 80 11.51 3.85 -9.24
C VAL A 80 12.79 4.35 -9.89
N SER A 81 12.67 5.29 -10.83
CA SER A 81 13.84 5.98 -11.39
C SER A 81 14.47 6.90 -10.36
N ALA A 82 15.78 6.77 -10.14
CA ALA A 82 16.56 7.56 -9.19
C ALA A 82 17.96 7.87 -9.74
N GLN A 83 18.65 8.81 -9.13
CA GLN A 83 20.05 9.12 -9.41
C GLN A 83 20.88 8.81 -8.17
N THR A 84 21.97 8.08 -8.34
CA THR A 84 22.92 7.73 -7.30
C THR A 84 23.86 8.90 -6.98
N LEU A 85 24.64 8.77 -5.90
CA LEU A 85 25.65 9.75 -5.49
C LEU A 85 26.70 10.00 -6.58
N ASP A 86 27.12 8.95 -7.30
CA ASP A 86 28.03 9.00 -8.45
C ASP A 86 27.34 9.37 -9.77
N ALA A 87 26.19 10.05 -9.67
CA ALA A 87 25.41 10.60 -10.78
C ALA A 87 24.87 9.58 -11.80
N LYS A 88 24.83 8.29 -11.48
CA LYS A 88 24.26 7.26 -12.37
C LYS A 88 22.74 7.22 -12.24
N LYS A 89 22.07 7.21 -13.39
CA LYS A 89 20.61 7.03 -13.45
C LYS A 89 20.28 5.54 -13.38
N ILE A 90 19.45 5.17 -12.43
CA ILE A 90 19.02 3.79 -12.23
C ILE A 90 17.50 3.69 -12.12
N ALA A 91 16.97 2.51 -12.41
CA ALA A 91 15.61 2.10 -12.14
C ALA A 91 15.66 0.97 -11.10
N LEU A 92 15.02 1.21 -9.95
CA LEU A 92 15.01 0.28 -8.84
C LEU A 92 13.72 -0.54 -8.85
N GLU A 93 13.87 -1.86 -8.70
CA GLU A 93 12.80 -2.81 -8.46
C GLU A 93 12.94 -3.41 -7.06
N GLY A 94 11.81 -3.83 -6.51
CA GLY A 94 11.78 -4.38 -5.17
C GLY A 94 10.36 -4.62 -4.69
N THR A 95 10.26 -5.11 -3.47
CA THR A 95 9.01 -5.47 -2.83
C THR A 95 8.99 -4.91 -1.42
N MET A 96 7.87 -4.31 -1.04
CA MET A 96 7.64 -3.84 0.33
C MET A 96 6.51 -4.62 0.95
N LEU A 97 6.73 -5.10 2.17
CA LEU A 97 5.72 -5.78 2.97
C LEU A 97 5.10 -4.76 3.92
N LEU A 98 3.81 -4.51 3.76
CA LEU A 98 3.07 -3.50 4.51
C LEU A 98 1.92 -4.14 5.29
N ARG A 99 1.57 -3.63 6.45
CA ARG A 99 0.41 -4.10 7.22
C ARG A 99 -0.32 -2.94 7.88
N LEU A 100 -1.66 -2.97 7.88
CA LEU A 100 -2.46 -1.94 8.55
C LEU A 100 -2.58 -2.19 10.06
N ASP A 101 -2.48 -1.12 10.84
CA ASP A 101 -2.83 -1.14 12.25
C ASP A 101 -4.35 -1.12 12.43
N VAL A 102 -4.89 -2.22 12.93
CA VAL A 102 -6.31 -2.43 13.23
C VAL A 102 -6.95 -1.24 13.97
N HIS A 103 -6.22 -0.63 14.91
CA HIS A 103 -6.72 0.46 15.74
C HIS A 103 -6.81 1.81 14.99
N GLN A 104 -6.04 1.98 13.93
CA GLN A 104 -5.96 3.21 13.16
C GLN A 104 -6.76 3.17 11.85
N ILE A 105 -7.23 2.00 11.41
CA ILE A 105 -8.03 1.86 10.17
C ILE A 105 -9.23 2.80 10.12
N PRO A 106 -10.01 3.03 11.21
CA PRO A 106 -11.08 4.03 11.20
C PRO A 106 -10.58 5.44 10.82
N ALA A 107 -9.43 5.85 11.35
CA ALA A 107 -8.81 7.13 11.05
C ALA A 107 -8.30 7.20 9.60
N ILE A 108 -7.68 6.12 9.10
CA ILE A 108 -7.25 6.00 7.69
C ILE A 108 -8.45 6.18 6.76
N TRP A 109 -9.53 5.45 7.02
CA TRP A 109 -10.74 5.51 6.19
C TRP A 109 -11.39 6.89 6.24
N GLN A 110 -11.47 7.51 7.41
CA GLN A 110 -12.08 8.82 7.58
C GLN A 110 -11.27 9.96 6.94
N THR A 111 -9.93 9.92 7.04
CA THR A 111 -9.06 11.05 6.63
C THR A 111 -8.50 10.92 5.22
N ILE A 112 -8.16 9.71 4.79
CA ILE A 112 -7.52 9.45 3.48
C ILE A 112 -8.54 8.84 2.50
N GLY A 113 -9.38 7.96 3.03
CA GLY A 113 -10.32 7.15 2.25
C GLY A 113 -9.72 5.83 1.78
N GLU A 114 -10.45 5.14 0.90
CA GLU A 114 -10.08 3.81 0.41
C GLU A 114 -8.86 3.83 -0.51
N ASP A 115 -8.63 4.95 -1.21
CA ASP A 115 -7.52 5.12 -2.16
C ASP A 115 -6.21 5.53 -1.49
N PHE A 116 -6.00 5.15 -0.22
CA PHE A 116 -4.80 5.52 0.55
C PHE A 116 -3.51 5.03 -0.11
N VAL A 117 -3.56 3.93 -0.87
CA VAL A 117 -2.43 3.40 -1.63
C VAL A 117 -1.93 4.43 -2.66
N ILE A 118 -2.84 4.95 -3.49
CA ILE A 118 -2.50 5.90 -4.56
C ILE A 118 -2.14 7.26 -3.97
N LYS A 119 -2.91 7.72 -2.97
CA LYS A 119 -2.77 9.06 -2.40
C LYS A 119 -1.54 9.22 -1.52
N ILE A 120 -1.14 8.18 -0.79
CA ILE A 120 -0.11 8.26 0.25
C ILE A 120 1.00 7.23 0.03
N VAL A 121 0.67 5.94 -0.10
CA VAL A 121 1.68 4.87 -0.09
C VAL A 121 2.63 4.98 -1.29
N ARG A 122 2.08 4.96 -2.52
CA ARG A 122 2.84 5.05 -3.78
C ARG A 122 3.75 6.28 -3.86
N PRO A 123 3.27 7.53 -3.67
CA PRO A 123 4.14 8.71 -3.76
C PRO A 123 5.18 8.76 -2.63
N THR A 124 4.85 8.29 -1.42
CA THR A 124 5.79 8.27 -0.29
C THR A 124 6.93 7.29 -0.55
N ILE A 125 6.62 6.07 -0.98
CA ILE A 125 7.61 5.04 -1.34
C ILE A 125 8.55 5.59 -2.41
N ARG A 126 7.99 6.09 -3.52
CA ARG A 126 8.78 6.66 -4.62
C ARG A 126 9.69 7.80 -4.15
N SER A 127 9.19 8.68 -3.29
CA SER A 127 9.97 9.80 -2.75
C SER A 127 11.10 9.34 -1.82
N ARG A 128 10.82 8.46 -0.85
CA ARG A 128 11.81 8.02 0.13
C ARG A 128 12.87 7.13 -0.48
N VAL A 129 12.47 6.20 -1.34
CA VAL A 129 13.41 5.34 -2.08
C VAL A 129 14.39 6.19 -2.89
N ARG A 130 13.91 7.19 -3.65
CA ARG A 130 14.78 8.11 -4.41
C ARG A 130 15.76 8.86 -3.51
N MET A 131 15.28 9.36 -2.37
CA MET A 131 16.11 10.10 -1.41
C MET A 131 17.20 9.21 -0.82
N VAL A 132 16.88 7.99 -0.39
CA VAL A 132 17.88 7.07 0.18
C VAL A 132 18.90 6.68 -0.89
N VAL A 133 18.44 6.29 -2.09
CA VAL A 133 19.32 5.93 -3.21
C VAL A 133 20.32 7.04 -3.56
N SER A 134 19.93 8.31 -3.50
CA SER A 134 20.84 9.43 -3.79
C SER A 134 22.01 9.59 -2.82
N ARG A 135 21.99 8.91 -1.67
CA ARG A 135 23.07 8.92 -0.68
C ARG A 135 24.15 7.86 -0.96
N TYR A 136 23.90 6.93 -1.88
CA TYR A 136 24.77 5.79 -2.15
C TYR A 136 25.36 5.82 -3.55
N ASN A 137 26.55 5.26 -3.72
CA ASN A 137 27.11 5.05 -5.04
C ASN A 137 26.45 3.85 -5.70
N TYR A 138 26.53 3.78 -7.02
CA TYR A 138 26.01 2.64 -7.79
C TYR A 138 26.58 1.28 -7.32
N GLN A 139 27.86 1.22 -6.95
CA GLN A 139 28.49 -0.01 -6.47
C GLN A 139 27.88 -0.50 -5.14
N ASP A 140 27.49 0.40 -4.25
CA ASP A 140 26.85 0.04 -2.97
C ASP A 140 25.48 -0.62 -3.20
N LEU A 141 24.78 -0.17 -4.23
CA LEU A 141 23.46 -0.66 -4.62
C LEU A 141 23.53 -2.04 -5.29
N ILE A 142 24.61 -2.38 -6.01
CA ILE A 142 24.76 -3.69 -6.66
C ILE A 142 25.59 -4.69 -5.86
N SER A 143 26.32 -4.24 -4.85
CA SER A 143 27.18 -5.07 -4.00
C SER A 143 26.45 -5.62 -2.77
N GLY A 144 27.18 -6.34 -1.91
CA GLY A 144 26.67 -6.88 -0.63
C GLY A 144 26.28 -5.85 0.43
N HIS A 145 26.23 -4.55 0.09
CA HIS A 145 25.78 -3.50 1.01
C HIS A 145 24.28 -3.19 0.90
N ARG A 146 23.53 -3.93 0.07
CA ARG A 146 22.08 -3.78 -0.13
C ARG A 146 21.27 -3.82 1.17
N ASP A 147 21.64 -4.71 2.09
CA ASP A 147 20.95 -4.85 3.39
C ASP A 147 20.88 -3.53 4.17
N ARG A 148 21.95 -2.72 4.11
CA ARG A 148 21.99 -1.42 4.79
C ARG A 148 21.02 -0.43 4.14
N ILE A 149 20.92 -0.46 2.81
CA ILE A 149 20.02 0.39 2.04
C ILE A 149 18.57 0.00 2.30
N GLU A 150 18.27 -1.30 2.34
CA GLU A 150 16.94 -1.83 2.69
C GLU A 150 16.50 -1.38 4.09
N VAL A 151 17.39 -1.51 5.08
CA VAL A 151 17.13 -1.05 6.45
C VAL A 151 16.90 0.46 6.50
N GLU A 152 17.70 1.25 5.78
CA GLU A 152 17.52 2.71 5.73
C GLU A 152 16.18 3.10 5.07
N ILE A 153 15.82 2.48 3.94
CA ILE A 153 14.53 2.70 3.28
C ILE A 153 13.39 2.33 4.23
N LYS A 154 13.49 1.18 4.91
CA LYS A 154 12.49 0.73 5.89
C LYS A 154 12.28 1.78 6.98
N ASN A 155 13.36 2.26 7.60
CA ASN A 155 13.31 3.25 8.68
C ASN A 155 12.69 4.58 8.24
N GLU A 156 13.06 5.06 7.05
CA GLU A 156 12.50 6.30 6.48
C GLU A 156 11.00 6.18 6.18
N LEU A 157 10.55 5.02 5.69
CA LEU A 157 9.14 4.76 5.44
C LEU A 157 8.35 4.58 6.74
N GLU A 158 8.88 3.82 7.69
CA GLU A 158 8.25 3.58 8.98
C GLU A 158 8.00 4.89 9.72
N ARG A 159 8.96 5.82 9.70
CA ARG A 159 8.79 7.16 10.27
C ARG A 159 7.58 7.92 9.71
N ILE A 160 7.24 7.72 8.45
CA ILE A 160 6.13 8.41 7.77
C ILE A 160 4.82 7.64 7.90
N PHE A 161 4.87 6.32 7.83
CA PHE A 161 3.71 5.43 7.78
C PHE A 161 3.19 5.04 9.15
N TYR A 162 4.06 4.91 10.16
CA TYR A 162 3.66 4.53 11.52
C TYR A 162 2.62 5.49 12.13
N PRO A 163 2.77 6.83 12.07
CA PRO A 163 1.75 7.75 12.58
C PRO A 163 0.40 7.67 11.86
N ARG A 164 0.37 7.07 10.67
CA ARG A 164 -0.82 6.85 9.85
C ARG A 164 -1.40 5.44 10.01
N GLY A 165 -0.84 4.62 10.91
CA GLY A 165 -1.31 3.25 11.13
C GLY A 165 -0.93 2.27 10.02
N ILE A 166 0.19 2.50 9.35
CA ILE A 166 0.72 1.59 8.34
C ILE A 166 2.10 1.11 8.81
N TYR A 167 2.23 -0.18 9.07
CA TYR A 167 3.48 -0.83 9.42
C TYR A 167 4.25 -1.19 8.15
N VAL A 168 5.56 -0.94 8.16
CA VAL A 168 6.49 -1.44 7.16
C VAL A 168 7.20 -2.65 7.77
N GLU A 169 6.81 -3.85 7.37
CA GLU A 169 7.35 -5.08 7.94
C GLU A 169 8.74 -5.35 7.36
N ASN A 170 8.86 -5.25 6.04
CA ASN A 170 10.12 -5.48 5.34
C ASN A 170 10.22 -4.71 4.02
N VAL A 171 11.45 -4.50 3.57
CA VAL A 171 11.79 -3.93 2.26
C VAL A 171 12.82 -4.85 1.62
N LEU A 172 12.54 -5.31 0.41
CA LEU A 172 13.36 -6.27 -0.33
C LEU A 172 13.70 -5.64 -1.68
N LEU A 173 14.98 -5.38 -1.95
CA LEU A 173 15.43 -4.87 -3.24
C LEU A 173 15.74 -6.04 -4.16
N SER A 174 15.25 -5.97 -5.41
CA SER A 174 15.39 -7.06 -6.39
C SER A 174 16.42 -6.69 -7.45
N GLU A 175 15.96 -6.05 -8.53
CA GLU A 175 16.76 -5.68 -9.69
C GLU A 175 17.08 -4.18 -9.69
N ILE A 176 18.26 -3.84 -10.21
CA ILE A 176 18.70 -2.48 -10.38
C ILE A 176 19.21 -2.33 -11.80
N ASP A 177 18.46 -1.63 -12.63
CA ASP A 177 18.81 -1.40 -14.02
C ASP A 177 19.43 -0.03 -14.20
N SER A 178 20.56 0.05 -14.90
CA SER A 178 21.09 1.33 -15.34
C SER A 178 20.23 1.89 -16.47
N VAL A 179 19.72 3.11 -16.31
CA VAL A 179 18.92 3.83 -17.33
C VAL A 179 19.84 4.55 -18.32
N VAL A 180 21.06 4.03 -18.54
CA VAL A 180 21.93 4.54 -19.61
C VAL A 180 21.22 4.22 -20.92
N GLY A 181 20.83 5.28 -21.63
CA GLY A 181 19.83 5.22 -22.68
C GLY A 181 20.01 4.02 -23.61
N LYS A 182 19.01 3.15 -23.64
CA LYS A 182 18.76 2.32 -24.83
C LYS A 182 18.41 3.30 -25.95
N VAL A 183 19.43 3.82 -26.64
CA VAL A 183 19.26 4.30 -28.01
C VAL A 183 18.74 3.08 -28.75
N ALA A 184 17.47 3.12 -29.11
CA ALA A 184 16.85 2.11 -29.93
C ALA A 184 17.67 2.01 -31.23
N VAL A 185 18.50 0.97 -31.34
CA VAL A 185 18.94 0.48 -32.64
C VAL A 185 17.68 -0.06 -33.27
N LYS A 186 17.02 0.76 -34.10
CA LYS A 186 16.11 0.25 -35.12
C LYS A 186 16.99 -0.60 -36.04
N GLU A 187 16.85 -1.91 -35.96
CA GLU A 187 17.29 -2.78 -37.04
C GLU A 187 16.43 -2.47 -38.27
N GLU A 188 17.12 -2.19 -39.38
CA GLU A 188 16.58 -1.92 -40.72
C GLU A 188 15.99 -3.19 -41.35
#